data_AF-A0A1V5GW93-F1
#
_entry.id   AF-A0A1V5GW93-F1
#
_cell.length_a   1.000
_cell.length_b   1.000
_cell.length_c   1.000
_cell.angle_alpha   90.00
_cell.angle_beta   90.00
_cell.angle_gamma   90.00
#
_symmetry.space_group_name_H-M   'P 1'
#
loop_
_entity.id
_entity.type
_entity.pdbx_description
1 polymer ?
#
loop_
_entity_poly.entity_id
_entity_poly.type
_entity_poly.pdbx_seq_one_letter_code
_entity_poly.pdbx_strand_id
1 'polypeptide(L)' 'MFCGYRHLKVDHQKCSSFGRVYINGLEGFWSWAKERLMKHHGVSKDRFPLYLKELEFRYNHRTGNLFDQVANYLCDLVPK' A
#
# COMPACT_ATOMS: atom_id res chain seq x y z
N MET A 1 7.71 -34.86 9.24
CA MET A 1 8.73 -33.81 9.51
C MET A 1 8.38 -32.61 8.66
N PHE A 2 7.82 -31.56 9.26
CA PHE A 2 7.47 -30.34 8.53
C PHE A 2 8.75 -29.55 8.25
N CYS A 3 9.11 -29.43 6.97
CA CYS A 3 10.22 -28.61 6.52
C CYS A 3 9.88 -27.14 6.83
N GLY A 4 10.52 -26.58 7.85
CA GLY A 4 10.27 -25.22 8.30
C GLY A 4 10.60 -24.19 7.21
N TYR A 5 9.72 -23.20 7.07
CA TYR A 5 9.94 -22.06 6.19
C TYR A 5 11.26 -21.37 6.54
N ARG A 6 12.20 -21.36 5.59
CA ARG A 6 13.50 -20.72 5.75
C ARG A 6 13.30 -19.20 5.66
N HIS A 7 13.25 -18.52 6.81
CA HIS A 7 13.23 -17.05 6.86
C HIS A 7 14.59 -16.51 6.37
N LEU A 8 14.64 -16.12 5.11
CA LEU A 8 15.76 -15.35 4.56
C LEU A 8 15.60 -13.90 5.02
N LYS A 9 16.48 -13.46 5.93
CA LYS A 9 16.58 -12.03 6.29
C LYS A 9 17.42 -11.34 5.23
N VAL A 10 16.84 -10.34 4.57
CA VAL A 10 17.58 -9.45 3.68
C VAL A 10 18.35 -8.45 4.53
N ASP A 11 19.65 -8.34 4.31
CA ASP A 11 20.50 -7.33 4.97
C ASP A 11 20.23 -5.95 4.36
N HIS A 12 19.35 -5.17 5.00
CA HIS A 12 18.98 -3.81 4.58
C HIS A 12 20.15 -2.81 4.64
N GLN A 13 21.28 -3.17 5.25
CA GLN A 13 22.46 -2.32 5.35
C GLN A 13 23.36 -2.39 4.10
N LYS A 14 23.38 -3.53 3.40
CA LYS A 14 24.26 -3.77 2.24
C LYS A 14 23.59 -3.45 0.90
N CYS A 15 22.26 -3.58 0.85
CA CYS A 15 21.42 -3.19 -0.29
C CYS A 15 20.63 -1.90 0.00
N SER A 16 21.20 -1.00 0.82
CA SER A 16 20.64 0.34 0.99
C SER A 16 20.87 1.08 -0.32
N SER A 17 19.87 0.98 -1.18
CA SER A 17 19.82 1.65 -2.47
C SER A 17 20.16 3.12 -2.28
N PHE A 18 21.01 3.65 -3.15
CA PHE A 18 21.26 5.08 -3.30
C PHE A 18 19.92 5.85 -3.37
N GLY A 19 19.44 6.36 -2.23
CA GLY A 19 18.12 7.02 -2.14
C GLY A 19 17.38 6.73 -0.82
N ARG A 20 17.90 7.28 0.28
CA ARG A 20 17.53 7.04 1.69
C ARG A 20 16.06 7.31 2.11
N VAL A 21 15.15 7.57 1.18
CA VAL A 21 13.77 8.03 1.47
C VAL A 21 12.70 7.09 0.92
N TYR A 22 12.97 6.36 -0.17
CA TYR A 22 11.93 5.58 -0.86
C TYR A 22 11.62 4.22 -0.22
N ILE A 23 12.62 3.52 0.33
CA ILE A 23 12.43 2.19 0.94
C ILE A 23 11.56 2.31 2.21
N ASN A 24 11.81 3.34 3.04
CA ASN A 24 11.05 3.56 4.28
C ASN A 24 9.57 3.88 4.01
N GLY A 25 9.26 4.58 2.92
CA GLY A 25 7.88 4.85 2.50
C GLY A 25 7.16 3.58 2.05
N LEU A 26 7.85 2.69 1.33
CA LEU A 26 7.29 1.44 0.83
C LEU A 26 7.04 0.43 1.97
N GLU A 27 7.98 0.30 2.91
CA GLU A 27 7.81 -0.55 4.11
C GLU A 27 6.64 -0.06 4.99
N GLY A 28 6.52 1.27 5.15
CA GLY A 28 5.40 1.89 5.85
C GLY A 28 4.06 1.64 5.16
N PHE A 29 4.01 1.76 3.82
CA PHE A 29 2.82 1.46 3.04
C PHE A 29 2.38 0.01 3.20
N TRP A 30 3.29 -0.96 3.03
CA TRP A 30 2.94 -2.38 3.11
C TRP A 30 2.49 -2.80 4.51
N SER A 31 3.11 -2.25 5.56
CA SER A 31 2.68 -2.49 6.94
C SER A 31 1.26 -1.99 7.18
N TRP A 32 0.93 -0.79 6.67
CA TRP A 32 -0.39 -0.17 6.78
C TRP A 32 -1.46 -0.88 5.93
N ALA A 33 -1.12 -1.30 4.72
CA ALA A 33 -2.00 -2.01 3.81
C ALA A 33 -2.32 -3.42 4.32
N LYS A 34 -1.31 -4.14 4.84
CA LYS A 34 -1.47 -5.50 5.37
C LYS A 34 -2.47 -5.55 6.52
N GLU A 35 -2.40 -4.63 7.48
CA GLU A 35 -3.33 -4.58 8.62
C GLU A 35 -4.79 -4.48 8.17
N ARG A 36 -5.06 -3.68 7.12
CA ARG A 36 -6.40 -3.49 6.56
C ARG A 36 -6.88 -4.71 5.79
N LEU A 37 -6.03 -5.25 4.92
CA LEU A 37 -6.37 -6.42 4.12
C LEU A 37 -6.62 -7.66 4.98
N MET A 38 -5.91 -7.82 6.12
CA MET A 38 -6.13 -8.94 7.04
C MET A 38 -7.52 -8.94 7.68
N LYS A 39 -8.17 -7.78 7.87
CA LYS A 39 -9.53 -7.69 8.43
C LYS A 39 -10.60 -8.32 7.53
N HIS A 40 -10.30 -8.48 6.24
CA HIS A 40 -11.23 -9.05 5.27
C HIS A 40 -11.15 -10.58 5.16
N HIS A 41 -10.30 -11.26 5.96
CA HIS A 41 -10.13 -12.73 5.96
C HIS A 41 -9.79 -13.35 4.60
N GLY A 42 -9.28 -12.53 3.66
CA GLY A 42 -9.00 -12.93 2.29
C GLY A 42 -9.52 -11.89 1.31
N VAL A 43 -8.87 -11.80 0.16
CA VAL A 43 -9.23 -10.88 -0.91
C VAL A 43 -9.23 -11.68 -2.20
N SER A 44 -10.23 -11.47 -3.06
CA SER A 44 -10.24 -12.08 -4.40
C SER A 44 -8.99 -11.66 -5.16
N LYS A 45 -8.32 -12.63 -5.79
CA LYS A 45 -7.09 -12.39 -6.58
C LYS A 45 -7.35 -11.40 -7.71
N ASP A 46 -8.52 -11.50 -8.37
CA ASP A 46 -8.90 -10.64 -9.49
C ASP A 46 -9.14 -9.19 -9.04
N ARG A 47 -9.63 -9.00 -7.82
CA ARG A 47 -9.93 -7.67 -7.26
C ARG A 47 -8.76 -7.08 -6.47
N PHE A 48 -7.77 -7.89 -6.10
CA PHE A 48 -6.63 -7.45 -5.32
C PHE A 48 -5.93 -6.21 -5.89
N PRO A 49 -5.70 -6.08 -7.22
CA PRO A 49 -5.11 -4.86 -7.79
C PRO A 49 -5.94 -3.60 -7.53
N LEU A 50 -7.27 -3.71 -7.53
CA LEU A 50 -8.17 -2.58 -7.27
C LEU A 50 -8.09 -2.13 -5.80
N TYR A 51 -8.10 -3.08 -4.86
CA TYR A 51 -7.90 -2.78 -3.45
C TYR A 51 -6.54 -2.17 -3.18
N LEU A 52 -5.49 -2.64 -3.87
CA LEU A 52 -4.16 -2.07 -3.71
C LEU A 52 -4.11 -0.61 -4.19
N LYS A 53 -4.76 -0.29 -5.31
CA LYS A 53 -4.87 1.09 -5.81
C LYS A 53 -5.67 2.01 -4.89
N GLU A 54 -6.77 1.50 -4.32
CA GLU A 54 -7.54 2.23 -3.32
C GLU A 54 -6.70 2.52 -2.06
N LEU A 55 -5.95 1.53 -1.58
CA LEU A 55 -5.08 1.65 -0.41
C LEU A 55 -3.91 2.60 -0.67
N GLU A 56 -3.31 2.58 -1.87
CA GLU A 56 -2.29 3.55 -2.29
C GLU A 56 -2.84 4.98 -2.20
N PHE A 57 -4.01 5.21 -2.80
CA PHE A 57 -4.66 6.52 -2.79
C PHE A 57 -4.93 7.01 -1.36
N ARG A 58 -5.52 6.16 -0.51
CA ARG A 58 -5.80 6.47 0.90
C ARG A 58 -4.54 6.71 1.70
N TYR A 59 -3.47 5.95 1.45
CA TYR A 59 -2.21 6.11 2.15
C TYR A 59 -1.58 7.47 1.82
N ASN A 60 -1.55 7.85 0.53
CA ASN A 60 -0.96 9.12 0.10
C ASN A 60 -1.74 10.35 0.61
N HIS A 61 -3.05 10.20 0.83
CA HIS A 61 -3.92 11.29 1.26
C HIS A 61 -4.40 11.19 2.72
N ARG A 62 -3.75 10.35 3.53
CA ARG A 62 -4.15 10.01 4.91
C ARG A 62 -4.30 11.20 5.88
N THR A 63 -3.68 12.34 5.58
CA THR A 63 -3.73 13.56 6.40
C THR A 63 -4.84 14.53 5.98
N GLY A 64 -5.43 14.35 4.80
CA GLY A 64 -6.46 15.22 4.25
C GLY A 64 -7.87 14.65 4.43
N ASN A 65 -8.87 15.47 4.11
CA ASN A 65 -10.24 15.00 4.01
C ASN A 65 -10.41 14.20 2.71
N LEU A 66 -10.63 12.89 2.85
CA LEU A 66 -10.79 11.98 1.73
C LEU A 66 -12.00 12.33 0.86
N PHE A 67 -13.09 12.79 1.49
CA PHE A 67 -14.32 13.13 0.77
C PHE A 67 -14.09 14.30 -0.18
N ASP A 68 -13.47 15.37 0.31
CA ASP A 68 -13.21 16.58 -0.49
C ASP A 68 -12.32 16.27 -1.70
N GLN A 69 -11.32 15.41 -1.52
CA GLN A 69 -10.44 15.01 -2.62
C GLN A 69 -11.15 14.19 -3.68
N VAL A 70 -11.93 13.17 -3.27
CA VAL A 70 -12.70 12.35 -4.21
C VAL A 70 -13.74 13.21 -4.93
N ALA A 71 -14.40 14.13 -4.22
CA ALA A 71 -15.35 15.05 -4.83
C ALA A 71 -14.69 15.94 -5.90
N ASN A 72 -13.50 16.49 -5.61
CA ASN A 72 -12.74 17.27 -6.60
C ASN A 72 -12.39 16.43 -7.84
N TYR A 73 -11.86 15.23 -7.67
CA TYR A 73 -11.52 14.36 -8.81
C TYR A 73 -12.75 13.96 -9.63
N LEU A 74 -13.91 13.77 -9.00
CA LEU A 74 -15.15 13.47 -9.72
C LEU A 74 -15.62 14.68 -10.53
N CYS A 75 -15.53 15.89 -9.98
CA CYS A 75 -15.87 17.12 -10.69
C CYS A 75 -14.93 17.38 -11.88
N ASP A 76 -13.64 17.03 -11.77
CA ASP A 76 -12.67 17.15 -12.87
C ASP A 76 -13.00 16.26 -14.08
N LEU A 77 -13.78 15.19 -13.90
CA LEU A 77 -14.21 14.32 -15.00
C LEU A 77 -15.36 14.92 -15.82
N VAL A 78 -16.00 15.99 -15.33
CA VAL A 78 -17.10 16.66 -16.03
C VAL A 78 -16.50 17.70 -16.99
N PRO A 79 -16.72 17.57 -18.32
CA PRO A 79 -16.27 18.59 -19.25
C PRO A 79 -16.97 19.93 -18.97
N LYS A 80 -16.19 21.02 -19.04
CA LYS A 80 -16.68 22.38 -18.83
C LYS A 80 -17.65 22.83 -19.92
#